data_AF-A0A519RHA0-F1
#
_entry.id   AF-A0A519RHA0-F1
#
_cell.length_a   1.000
_cell.length_b   1.000
_cell.length_c   1.000
_cell.angle_alpha   90.00
_cell.angle_beta   90.00
_cell.angle_gamma   90.00
#
_symmetry.space_group_name_H-M   'P 1'
#
loop_
_entity.id
_entity.type
_entity.pdbx_description
1 polymer ?
#
loop_
_entity_poly.entity_id
_entity_poly.type
_entity_poly.pdbx_seq_one_letter_code
_entity_poly.pdbx_strand_id
1 'polypeptide(L)'
;MPSQETNSKVIHFFENIEKYYGSKTEITEALCTETENFDTQFTTWNLSEFTLIRSAYRNAGARFMIEGEKMYYEISAKIIVDFKQPGRNSFEFIEQYSESVFRITKIKFHYKY
;
A
#
# COMPACT_ATOMS: atom_id res chain seq x y z
N MET A 1 6.24 14.74 -8.56
CA MET A 1 5.50 14.94 -7.29
C MET A 1 4.10 14.40 -7.48
N PRO A 2 3.53 13.66 -6.52
CA PRO A 2 2.15 13.20 -6.62
C PRO A 2 1.20 14.37 -6.83
N SER A 3 0.15 14.15 -7.64
CA SER A 3 -0.88 15.15 -7.84
C SER A 3 -1.57 15.49 -6.51
N GLN A 4 -2.11 16.71 -6.37
CA GLN A 4 -2.90 17.08 -5.19
C GLN A 4 -4.07 16.13 -4.96
N GLU A 5 -4.63 15.57 -6.03
CA GLU A 5 -5.70 14.57 -6.00
C GLU A 5 -5.21 13.24 -5.41
N THR A 6 -4.07 12.72 -5.88
CA THR A 6 -3.45 11.49 -5.36
C THR A 6 -3.17 11.62 -3.86
N ASN A 7 -2.60 12.74 -3.43
CA ASN A 7 -2.32 12.99 -2.02
C ASN A 7 -3.60 12.98 -1.17
N SER A 8 -4.64 13.68 -1.62
CA SER A 8 -5.94 13.72 -0.91
C SER A 8 -6.54 12.33 -0.76
N LYS A 9 -6.48 11.49 -1.80
CA LYS A 9 -6.98 10.11 -1.77
C LYS A 9 -6.20 9.22 -0.79
N VAL A 10 -4.87 9.33 -0.78
CA VAL A 10 -4.01 8.57 0.14
C VAL A 10 -4.25 8.99 1.59
N ILE A 11 -4.34 10.29 1.86
CA ILE A 11 -4.67 10.81 3.20
C ILE A 11 -6.03 10.28 3.65
N HIS A 12 -7.04 10.40 2.79
CA HIS A 12 -8.39 9.91 3.08
C HIS A 12 -8.40 8.40 3.40
N PHE A 13 -7.60 7.60 2.68
CA PHE A 13 -7.45 6.18 2.99
C PHE A 13 -6.93 5.95 4.42
N PHE A 14 -5.83 6.61 4.80
CA PHE A 14 -5.23 6.41 6.14
C PHE A 14 -6.07 7.03 7.26
N GLU A 15 -6.85 8.08 7.01
CA GLU A 15 -7.81 8.60 7.99
C GLU A 15 -8.97 7.63 8.26
N ASN A 16 -9.30 6.77 7.30
CA ASN A 16 -10.45 5.87 7.37
C ASN A 16 -10.06 4.39 7.50
N ILE A 17 -8.77 4.07 7.62
CA ILE A 17 -8.27 2.69 7.70
C ILE A 17 -8.66 2.01 9.02
N GLU A 18 -8.96 2.79 10.07
CA GLU A 18 -9.36 2.28 11.38
C GLU A 18 -10.60 1.38 11.35
N LYS A 19 -11.49 1.58 10.38
CA LYS A 19 -12.66 0.71 10.17
C LYS A 19 -12.28 -0.74 9.82
N TYR A 20 -11.03 -0.98 9.43
CA TYR A 20 -10.49 -2.29 9.12
C TYR A 20 -9.69 -2.90 10.28
N TYR A 21 -9.59 -2.24 11.44
CA TYR A 21 -8.89 -2.81 12.58
C TYR A 21 -9.54 -4.13 13.04
N GLY A 22 -8.70 -5.11 13.34
CA GLY A 22 -9.07 -6.49 13.64
C GLY A 22 -9.46 -7.34 12.43
N SER A 23 -9.38 -6.83 11.20
CA SER A 23 -9.63 -7.61 9.97
C SER A 23 -8.38 -8.35 9.51
N LYS A 24 -8.57 -9.51 8.86
CA LYS A 24 -7.48 -10.16 8.13
C LYS A 24 -7.11 -9.27 6.94
N THR A 25 -5.84 -8.91 6.87
CA THR A 25 -5.27 -8.03 5.84
C THR A 25 -4.29 -8.84 5.02
N GLU A 26 -4.47 -8.79 3.71
CA GLU A 26 -3.56 -9.34 2.71
C GLU A 26 -2.82 -8.17 2.06
N ILE A 27 -1.49 -8.25 2.04
CA ILE A 27 -0.63 -7.32 1.31
C ILE A 27 0.14 -8.10 0.26
N THR A 28 -0.05 -7.72 -1.01
CA THR A 28 0.77 -8.19 -2.12
C THR A 28 1.67 -7.06 -2.57
N GLU A 29 2.97 -7.31 -2.62
CA GLU A 29 3.96 -6.41 -3.19
C GLU A 29 4.52 -6.98 -4.48
N ALA A 30 4.66 -6.13 -5.49
CA ALA A 30 5.43 -6.38 -6.69
C ALA A 30 6.54 -5.34 -6.79
N LEU A 31 7.79 -5.78 -6.95
CA LEU A 31 8.89 -4.93 -7.38
C LEU A 31 9.16 -5.23 -8.85
N CYS A 32 8.97 -4.24 -9.72
CA CYS A 32 9.05 -4.39 -11.17
C CYS A 32 9.71 -3.18 -11.85
N THR A 33 10.06 -3.34 -13.12
CA THR A 33 10.61 -2.27 -13.96
C THR A 33 9.59 -1.61 -14.88
N GLU A 34 8.41 -2.22 -15.02
CA GLU A 34 7.29 -1.72 -15.83
C GLU A 34 5.99 -1.81 -15.04
N THR A 35 5.16 -0.77 -15.10
CA THR A 35 3.88 -0.69 -14.37
C THR A 35 2.68 -1.10 -15.21
N GLU A 36 2.78 -1.04 -16.53
CA GLU A 36 1.66 -1.29 -17.46
C GLU A 36 1.58 -2.76 -17.91
N ASN A 37 2.72 -3.46 -17.93
CA ASN A 37 2.80 -4.85 -18.34
C ASN A 37 3.49 -5.68 -17.26
N PHE A 38 2.70 -6.38 -16.43
CA PHE A 38 3.22 -7.22 -15.37
C PHE A 38 3.80 -8.51 -15.95
N ASP A 39 5.06 -8.47 -16.35
CA ASP A 39 5.79 -9.68 -16.69
C ASP A 39 6.26 -10.39 -15.41
N THR A 40 5.73 -11.60 -15.20
CA THR A 40 6.12 -12.49 -14.09
C THR A 40 7.61 -12.84 -14.08
N GLN A 41 8.32 -12.75 -15.22
CA GLN A 41 9.75 -13.03 -15.31
C GLN A 41 10.62 -11.90 -14.75
N PHE A 42 10.11 -10.66 -14.74
CA PHE A 42 10.84 -9.46 -14.31
C PHE A 42 10.28 -8.85 -13.03
N THR A 43 9.31 -9.51 -12.40
CA THR A 43 8.65 -9.01 -11.19
C THR A 43 8.95 -9.92 -10.00
N THR A 44 9.49 -9.33 -8.94
CA THR A 44 9.59 -10.01 -7.64
C THR A 44 8.32 -9.79 -6.84
N TRP A 45 7.72 -10.87 -6.36
CA TRP A 45 6.47 -10.82 -5.60
C TRP A 45 6.68 -11.19 -4.14
N ASN A 46 6.02 -10.47 -3.25
CA ASN A 46 5.85 -10.86 -1.85
C ASN A 46 4.37 -10.85 -1.50
N LEU A 47 3.96 -11.85 -0.71
CA LEU A 47 2.63 -11.93 -0.13
C LEU A 47 2.78 -12.00 1.38
N SER A 48 2.07 -11.13 2.08
CA SER A 48 1.99 -11.12 3.54
C SER A 48 0.54 -11.10 3.97
N GLU A 49 0.21 -11.90 4.99
CA GLU A 49 -1.11 -11.90 5.60
C GLU A 49 -0.98 -11.71 7.12
N PHE A 50 -1.78 -10.81 7.68
CA PHE A 50 -1.81 -10.56 9.12
C PHE A 50 -3.13 -9.92 9.56
N THR A 51 -3.44 -9.98 10.84
CA THR A 51 -4.55 -9.21 11.42
C THR A 51 -4.11 -7.76 11.61
N LEU A 52 -4.81 -6.80 11.02
CA LEU A 52 -4.52 -5.38 11.19
C LEU A 52 -4.82 -4.96 12.63
N ILE A 53 -3.81 -4.47 13.35
CA ILE A 53 -3.95 -3.95 14.71
C ILE A 53 -4.18 -2.45 14.67
N ARG A 54 -3.30 -1.72 13.97
CA ARG A 54 -3.38 -0.26 13.85
C ARG A 54 -2.60 0.26 12.65
N SER A 55 -2.77 1.55 12.38
CA SER A 55 -1.97 2.30 11.43
C SER A 55 -1.44 3.59 12.05
N ALA A 56 -0.41 4.16 11.46
CA ALA A 56 0.14 5.45 11.87
C ALA A 56 0.83 6.16 10.70
N TYR A 57 1.13 7.45 10.87
CA TYR A 57 2.02 8.19 9.99
C TYR A 57 3.26 8.64 10.74
N ARG A 58 4.44 8.27 10.23
CA ARG A 58 5.73 8.71 10.75
C ARG A 58 6.19 9.95 9.99
N ASN A 59 6.07 11.11 10.65
CA ASN A 59 6.52 12.40 10.10
C ASN A 59 8.00 12.37 9.68
N ALA A 60 8.86 11.83 10.54
CA ALA A 60 10.28 11.63 10.25
C ALA A 60 10.46 10.50 9.23
N GLY A 61 10.73 10.87 7.97
CA GLY A 61 10.87 9.94 6.85
C GLY A 61 9.59 9.73 6.03
N ALA A 62 8.48 10.40 6.41
CA ALA A 62 7.22 10.43 5.68
C ALA A 62 6.71 9.03 5.29
N ARG A 63 6.46 8.19 6.30
CA ARG A 63 6.03 6.79 6.12
C ARG A 63 4.63 6.58 6.66
N PHE A 64 3.80 5.97 5.85
CA PHE A 64 2.59 5.34 6.34
C PHE A 64 2.93 3.95 6.88
N MET A 65 2.43 3.66 8.07
CA MET A 65 2.74 2.46 8.85
C MET A 65 1.47 1.64 9.02
N ILE A 66 1.58 0.34 8.83
CA ILE A 66 0.53 -0.65 9.09
C ILE A 66 1.11 -1.72 10.00
N GLU A 67 0.46 -1.99 11.12
CA GLU A 67 0.94 -2.92 12.14
C GLU A 67 -0.01 -4.10 12.29
N GLY A 68 0.56 -5.30 12.30
CA GLY A 68 -0.05 -6.54 12.75
C GLY A 68 0.76 -7.16 13.89
N GLU A 69 0.33 -8.32 14.39
CA GLU A 69 0.91 -8.94 15.61
C GLU A 69 2.42 -9.21 15.55
N LYS A 70 2.94 -9.55 14.37
CA LYS A 70 4.36 -9.87 14.14
C LYS A 70 4.89 -9.25 12.85
N MET A 71 4.19 -8.25 12.32
CA MET A 71 4.47 -7.66 11.02
C MET A 71 4.29 -6.16 11.10
N TYR A 72 5.29 -5.43 10.61
CA TYR A 72 5.19 -4.01 10.32
C TYR A 72 5.35 -3.82 8.83
N TYR A 73 4.49 -3.01 8.25
CA TYR A 73 4.52 -2.71 6.83
C TYR A 73 4.54 -1.20 6.63
N GLU A 74 5.43 -0.73 5.75
CA GLU A 74 5.62 0.70 5.50
C GLU A 74 5.46 1.07 4.02
N ILE A 75 4.76 2.18 3.76
CA ILE A 75 4.63 2.82 2.45
C ILE A 75 5.24 4.22 2.53
N SER A 76 6.06 4.58 1.54
CA SER A 76 6.71 5.88 1.43
C SER A 76 5.76 6.93 0.86
N ALA A 77 5.29 7.87 1.69
CA ALA A 77 4.42 8.94 1.22
C ALA A 77 5.08 9.86 0.17
N LYS A 78 6.43 9.93 0.15
CA LYS A 78 7.19 10.83 -0.72
C LYS A 78 7.24 10.40 -2.18
N ILE A 79 7.16 9.10 -2.45
CA ILE A 79 7.40 8.52 -3.78
C ILE A 79 6.17 7.80 -4.32
N ILE A 80 5.01 7.93 -3.68
CA ILE A 80 3.75 7.50 -4.28
C ILE A 80 3.51 8.36 -5.53
N VAL A 81 3.31 7.70 -6.66
CA VAL A 81 2.99 8.33 -7.94
C VAL A 81 1.55 8.06 -8.36
N ASP A 82 0.95 6.96 -7.86
CA ASP A 82 -0.44 6.61 -8.15
C ASP A 82 -1.10 5.88 -6.97
N PHE A 83 -2.42 6.05 -6.86
CA PHE A 83 -3.25 5.41 -5.86
C PHE A 83 -4.63 5.10 -6.44
N LYS A 84 -5.03 3.83 -6.33
CA LYS A 84 -6.30 3.31 -6.86
C LYS A 84 -7.05 2.52 -5.81
N GLN A 85 -8.38 2.49 -5.95
CA GLN A 85 -9.26 1.63 -5.16
C GLN A 85 -10.02 0.69 -6.12
N PRO A 86 -9.40 -0.40 -6.60
CA PRO A 86 -10.01 -1.32 -7.57
C PRO A 86 -11.23 -2.08 -7.02
N GLY A 87 -11.45 -2.05 -5.71
CA GLY A 87 -12.62 -2.66 -5.08
C GLY A 87 -12.91 -2.07 -3.71
N ARG A 88 -14.07 -2.40 -3.14
CA ARG A 88 -14.56 -1.79 -1.89
C ARG A 88 -13.54 -1.83 -0.74
N ASN A 89 -12.83 -2.95 -0.60
CA ASN A 89 -11.82 -3.17 0.45
C ASN A 89 -10.43 -3.48 -0.14
N SER A 90 -10.20 -3.07 -1.38
CA SER A 90 -8.96 -3.33 -2.12
C SER A 90 -8.37 -2.00 -2.57
N PHE A 91 -7.11 -1.80 -2.23
CA PHE A 91 -6.38 -0.56 -2.46
C PHE A 91 -5.04 -0.87 -3.12
N GLU A 92 -4.61 -0.03 -4.04
CA GLU A 92 -3.35 -0.19 -4.77
C GLU A 92 -2.55 1.11 -4.70
N PHE A 93 -1.29 0.99 -4.33
CA PHE A 93 -0.31 2.07 -4.31
C PHE A 93 0.78 1.76 -5.31
N ILE A 94 1.25 2.77 -6.04
CA ILE A 94 2.45 2.68 -6.87
C ILE A 94 3.49 3.66 -6.32
N GLU A 95 4.63 3.13 -5.89
CA GLU A 95 5.80 3.89 -5.45
C GLU A 95 6.89 3.82 -6.52
N GLN A 96 7.45 4.97 -6.90
CA GLN A 96 8.54 5.04 -7.87
C GLN A 96 9.89 5.24 -7.15
N TYR A 97 10.71 4.20 -7.10
CA TYR A 97 12.01 4.22 -6.42
C TYR A 97 13.13 4.77 -7.32
N SER A 98 13.00 4.62 -8.64
CA SER A 98 13.85 5.24 -9.66
C SER A 98 13.07 5.45 -10.95
N GLU A 99 13.69 5.97 -12.02
CA GLU A 99 13.02 6.11 -13.33
C GLU A 99 12.36 4.81 -13.80
N SER A 100 12.99 3.67 -13.54
CA SER A 100 12.57 2.37 -14.05
C SER A 100 12.36 1.33 -12.95
N VAL A 101 12.18 1.72 -11.69
CA VAL A 101 11.91 0.77 -10.60
C VAL A 101 10.70 1.22 -9.81
N PHE A 102 9.71 0.34 -9.76
CA PHE A 102 8.42 0.58 -9.13
C PHE A 102 8.11 -0.50 -8.12
N ARG A 103 7.49 -0.10 -7.02
CA ARG A 103 6.81 -1.01 -6.10
C ARG A 103 5.32 -0.80 -6.21
N ILE A 104 4.60 -1.88 -6.47
CA ILE A 104 3.15 -1.89 -6.50
C ILE A 104 2.68 -2.66 -5.27
N THR A 105 1.98 -1.97 -4.38
CA THR A 105 1.44 -2.53 -3.16
C THR A 105 -0.07 -2.63 -3.27
N LYS A 106 -0.61 -3.85 -3.23
CA LYS A 106 -2.04 -4.10 -3.11
C LYS A 106 -2.36 -4.48 -1.68
N ILE A 107 -3.31 -3.79 -1.07
CA ILE A 107 -3.83 -4.08 0.27
C ILE A 107 -5.28 -4.49 0.14
N LYS A 108 -5.62 -5.65 0.68
CA LYS A 108 -6.98 -6.17 0.72
C LYS A 108 -7.39 -6.50 2.14
N PHE A 109 -8.51 -5.92 2.57
CA PHE A 109 -9.11 -6.21 3.88
C PHE A 109 -10.24 -7.22 3.73
N HIS A 110 -10.10 -8.35 4.39
CA HIS A 110 -11.15 -9.36 4.50
C HIS A 110 -12.05 -8.95 5.66
N TYR A 111 -13.25 -8.47 5.33
CA TYR A 111 -14.23 -7.98 6.30
C TYR A 111 -14.43 -9.02 7.42
N LYS A 112 -14.44 -8.57 8.68
CA LYS A 112 -14.96 -9.39 9.78
C LYS A 112 -16.45 -9.61 9.49
N TYR A 113 -16.86 -10.87 9.36
CA TYR A 113 -18.26 -11.26 9.35
C TYR A 113 -19.02 -10.59 10.50
#